data_AF-A0A7X3XMJ0-F1
#
_entry.id   AF-A0A7X3XMJ0-F1
#
_cell.length_a   1.000
_cell.length_b   1.000
_cell.length_c   1.000
_cell.angle_alpha   90.00
_cell.angle_beta   90.00
_cell.angle_gamma   90.00
#
_symmetry.space_group_name_H-M   'P 1'
#
loop_
_entity.id
_entity.type
_entity.pdbx_description
1 polymer ?
#
loop_
_entity_poly.entity_id
_entity_poly.type
_entity_poly.pdbx_seq_one_letter_code
_entity_poly.pdbx_strand_id
1 'polypeptide(L)'
;MQDLLTQNNFALRYDIEKLQRSLRDAQVNIPEELKPYAKWVINECEKLHQGILQNIRYLGFGQKNLLKDILSNTQSIANAFYILNQDQASPILRARTSDRLVLRLLLWLHTMHHQTKDIPAAVGDGEFSIWAIHPSIYYTPCTAQRGLLNLPLFFHEFGHLLYRCHRPEMNALVNELQAEIRGLLPPAVVRDDKYTAAQERKREVVVEKWYAWAQEFFCDAVGFMMGGNSFAYAFSMYLRILGKPQYHLSIENLARSSHPVTWIRIHLLADRARRIGYEGVSTDLEETWSQVAATLGVVEDYYGFYDSKFLFVIQDKLDDMLTETSPREFQESEISNQEESTLTSPVALLNRAWQKFIEDPDGYREWEEDAIEHFLDVDLGTFLT
;
A
#
# COMPACT_ATOMS: atom_id res chain seq x y z
N MET A 1 38.94 16.70 17.49
CA MET A 1 38.24 15.72 16.61
C MET A 1 37.99 14.41 17.34
N GLN A 2 39.01 13.74 17.88
CA GLN A 2 38.84 12.50 18.64
C GLN A 2 37.86 12.66 19.82
N ASP A 3 38.01 13.71 20.64
CA ASP A 3 37.10 13.95 21.78
C ASP A 3 35.64 14.17 21.35
N LEU A 4 35.43 14.89 20.26
CA LEU A 4 34.10 15.12 19.67
C LEU A 4 33.48 13.80 19.19
N LEU A 5 34.26 12.97 18.49
CA LEU A 5 33.79 11.65 18.03
C LEU A 5 33.48 10.72 19.21
N THR A 6 34.29 10.77 20.26
CA THR A 6 34.05 10.04 21.50
C THR A 6 32.72 10.47 22.11
N GLN A 7 32.50 11.77 22.30
CA GLN A 7 31.25 12.31 22.82
C GLN A 7 30.04 11.88 21.99
N ASN A 8 30.11 12.01 20.65
CA ASN A 8 29.02 11.66 19.75
C ASN A 8 28.68 10.16 19.79
N ASN A 9 29.70 9.29 19.81
CA ASN A 9 29.47 7.84 19.89
C ASN A 9 28.89 7.43 21.25
N PHE A 10 29.31 8.05 22.36
CA PHE A 10 28.70 7.79 23.66
C PHE A 10 27.25 8.28 23.74
N ALA A 11 26.93 9.44 23.18
CA ALA A 11 25.55 9.94 23.11
C ALA A 11 24.66 9.00 22.28
N LEU A 12 25.11 8.62 21.08
CA LEU A 12 24.37 7.70 20.21
C LEU A 12 24.21 6.31 20.85
N ARG A 13 25.24 5.80 21.54
CA ARG A 13 25.14 4.56 22.33
C ARG A 13 24.03 4.65 23.37
N TYR A 14 23.96 5.75 24.12
CA TYR A 14 22.95 5.95 25.16
C TYR A 14 21.53 5.91 24.58
N ASP A 15 21.30 6.57 23.44
CA ASP A 15 20.00 6.58 22.77
C ASP A 15 19.61 5.20 22.25
N ILE A 16 20.56 4.46 21.64
CA ILE A 16 20.34 3.08 21.20
C ILE A 16 19.97 2.18 22.40
N GLU A 17 20.72 2.27 23.50
CA GLU A 17 20.45 1.48 24.72
C GLU A 17 19.10 1.83 25.36
N LYS A 18 18.62 3.08 25.20
CA LYS A 18 17.29 3.50 25.64
C LYS A 18 16.20 2.87 24.77
N LEU A 19 16.38 2.85 23.45
CA LEU A 19 15.43 2.19 22.55
C LEU A 19 15.40 0.67 22.80
N GLN A 20 16.56 0.02 22.94
CA GLN A 20 16.64 -1.42 23.25
C GLN A 20 15.88 -1.79 24.53
N ARG A 21 15.96 -0.96 25.58
CA ARG A 21 15.17 -1.16 26.81
C ARG A 21 13.68 -1.07 26.52
N SER A 22 13.25 -0.03 25.82
CA SER A 22 11.84 0.17 25.46
C SER A 22 11.29 -0.98 24.62
N LEU A 23 12.07 -1.49 23.66
CA LEU A 23 11.69 -2.65 22.84
C LEU A 23 11.60 -3.94 23.66
N ARG A 24 12.52 -4.16 24.62
CA ARG A 24 12.45 -5.32 25.53
C ARG A 24 11.21 -5.27 26.43
N ASP A 25 10.89 -4.10 26.94
CA ASP A 25 9.70 -3.92 27.80
C ASP A 25 8.41 -4.16 27.00
N ALA A 26 8.37 -3.73 25.73
CA ALA A 26 7.21 -3.92 24.85
C ALA A 26 6.97 -5.40 24.46
N GLN A 27 8.02 -6.23 24.37
CA GLN A 27 7.91 -7.63 23.92
C GLN A 27 6.94 -8.49 24.72
N VAL A 28 6.66 -8.15 25.98
CA VAL A 28 5.77 -8.93 26.85
C VAL A 28 4.33 -8.93 26.32
N ASN A 29 3.92 -7.88 25.61
CA ASN A 29 2.53 -7.64 25.24
C ASN A 29 2.30 -7.53 23.72
N ILE A 30 3.30 -7.83 22.89
CA ILE A 30 3.11 -7.76 21.44
C ILE A 30 2.27 -8.95 20.94
N PRO A 31 1.35 -8.73 19.99
CA PRO A 31 0.65 -9.82 19.30
C PRO A 31 1.61 -10.82 18.65
N GLU A 32 1.20 -12.09 18.58
CA GLU A 32 1.99 -13.16 17.94
C GLU A 32 2.32 -12.81 16.48
N GLU A 33 1.35 -12.22 15.78
CA GLU A 33 1.42 -11.81 14.39
C GLU A 33 2.52 -10.75 14.16
N LEU A 34 2.86 -9.95 15.17
CA LEU A 34 3.89 -8.90 15.11
C LEU A 34 5.30 -9.40 15.48
N LYS A 35 5.43 -10.60 16.04
CA LYS A 35 6.73 -11.11 16.53
C LYS A 35 7.82 -11.19 15.45
N PRO A 36 7.55 -11.62 14.19
CA PRO A 36 8.57 -11.64 13.15
C PRO A 36 9.15 -10.23 12.88
N TYR A 37 8.27 -9.22 12.83
CA TYR A 37 8.67 -7.83 12.65
C TYR A 37 9.46 -7.31 13.85
N ALA A 38 8.98 -7.57 15.06
CA ALA A 38 9.66 -7.17 16.29
C ALA A 38 11.07 -7.74 16.36
N LYS A 39 11.23 -9.03 16.07
CA LYS A 39 12.53 -9.71 16.02
C LYS A 39 13.48 -9.02 15.02
N TRP A 40 12.99 -8.63 13.85
CA TRP A 40 13.81 -7.91 12.87
C TRP A 40 14.30 -6.57 13.44
N VAL A 41 13.41 -5.74 13.99
CA VAL A 41 13.77 -4.41 14.53
C VAL A 41 14.76 -4.52 15.68
N ILE A 42 14.56 -5.50 16.58
CA ILE A 42 15.48 -5.75 17.71
C ILE A 42 16.87 -6.12 17.20
N ASN A 43 16.95 -6.99 16.19
CA ASN A 43 18.22 -7.40 15.59
C ASN A 43 18.94 -6.24 14.90
N GLU A 44 18.22 -5.37 14.17
CA GLU A 44 18.81 -4.17 13.58
C GLU A 44 19.28 -3.18 14.65
N CYS A 45 18.51 -2.98 15.72
CA CYS A 45 18.91 -2.15 16.85
C CYS A 45 20.20 -2.67 17.52
N GLU A 46 20.33 -3.99 17.67
CA GLU A 46 21.54 -4.64 18.18
C GLU A 46 22.75 -4.46 17.24
N LYS A 47 22.57 -4.60 15.92
CA LYS A 47 23.66 -4.34 14.95
C LYS A 47 24.18 -2.91 15.06
N LEU A 48 23.29 -1.92 15.20
CA LEU A 48 23.67 -0.52 15.39
C LEU A 48 24.44 -0.32 16.70
N HIS A 49 23.99 -0.95 17.79
CA HIS A 49 24.69 -0.92 19.09
C HIS A 49 26.11 -1.48 18.97
N GLN A 50 26.27 -2.65 18.38
CA GLN A 50 27.58 -3.28 18.17
C GLN A 50 28.50 -2.41 17.30
N GLY A 51 27.96 -1.77 16.26
CA GLY A 51 28.70 -0.81 15.44
C GLY A 51 29.25 0.38 16.23
N ILE A 52 28.48 0.91 17.18
CA ILE A 52 28.93 2.01 18.04
C ILE A 52 29.95 1.54 19.08
N LEU A 53 29.76 0.37 19.68
CA LEU A 53 30.76 -0.21 20.58
C LEU A 53 32.11 -0.40 19.87
N GLN A 54 32.08 -0.82 18.59
CA GLN A 54 33.27 -0.96 17.77
C GLN A 54 33.95 0.40 17.49
N ASN A 55 33.18 1.45 17.18
CA ASN A 55 33.72 2.81 17.02
C ASN A 55 34.38 3.32 18.30
N ILE A 56 33.72 3.15 19.46
CA ILE A 56 34.27 3.55 20.76
C ILE A 56 35.58 2.81 21.05
N ARG A 57 35.64 1.50 20.75
CA ARG A 57 36.88 0.71 20.87
C ARG A 57 37.98 1.26 19.96
N TYR A 58 37.69 1.59 18.70
CA TYR A 58 38.68 2.16 17.78
C TYR A 58 39.18 3.54 18.21
N LEU A 59 38.31 4.39 18.75
CA LEU A 59 38.71 5.67 19.34
C LEU A 59 39.66 5.47 20.54
N GLY A 60 39.49 4.40 21.30
CA GLY A 60 40.37 4.00 22.39
C GLY A 60 41.80 3.65 21.96
N PHE A 61 42.03 3.29 20.69
CA PHE A 61 43.37 3.04 20.17
C PHE A 61 44.17 4.32 19.84
N GLY A 62 43.52 5.49 19.80
CA GLY A 62 44.20 6.77 19.55
C GLY A 62 44.81 6.92 18.15
N GLN A 63 44.42 6.10 17.18
CA GLN A 63 44.96 6.10 15.83
C GLN A 63 44.31 7.19 14.96
N LYS A 64 45.06 8.25 14.64
CA LYS A 64 44.54 9.42 13.89
C LYS A 64 44.03 9.09 12.49
N ASN A 65 44.62 8.09 11.83
CA ASN A 65 44.22 7.65 10.49
C ASN A 65 42.81 7.02 10.46
N LEU A 66 42.31 6.51 11.60
CA LEU A 66 40.96 5.92 11.67
C LEU A 66 39.85 6.95 11.88
N LEU A 67 40.17 8.20 12.24
CA LEU A 67 39.16 9.18 12.66
C LEU A 67 38.14 9.50 11.55
N LYS A 68 38.57 9.48 10.27
CA LYS A 68 37.67 9.72 9.13
C LYS A 68 36.67 8.57 8.95
N ASP A 69 37.15 7.34 9.06
CA ASP A 69 36.31 6.14 8.91
C ASP A 69 35.33 6.03 10.08
N ILE A 70 35.80 6.32 11.30
CA ILE A 70 34.94 6.37 12.50
C ILE A 70 33.86 7.45 12.35
N LEU A 71 34.20 8.65 11.87
CA LEU A 71 33.22 9.71 11.62
C LEU A 71 32.17 9.24 10.61
N SER A 72 32.60 8.71 9.47
CA SER A 72 31.70 8.20 8.42
C SER A 72 30.78 7.11 8.96
N ASN A 73 31.31 6.15 9.71
CA ASN A 73 30.52 5.08 10.31
C ASN A 73 29.53 5.61 11.36
N THR A 74 29.96 6.56 12.20
CA THR A 74 29.09 7.21 13.19
C THR A 74 27.90 7.89 12.53
N GLN A 75 28.12 8.60 11.41
CA GLN A 75 27.05 9.26 10.65
C GLN A 75 26.10 8.24 10.01
N SER A 76 26.63 7.17 9.42
CA SER A 76 25.80 6.09 8.86
C SER A 76 24.92 5.43 9.92
N ILE A 77 25.48 5.12 11.10
CA ILE A 77 24.71 4.55 12.21
C ILE A 77 23.68 5.55 12.73
N ALA A 78 24.04 6.84 12.88
CA ALA A 78 23.09 7.86 13.34
C ALA A 78 21.87 7.97 12.43
N ASN A 79 22.09 7.97 11.10
CA ASN A 79 21.00 8.01 10.11
C ASN A 79 20.14 6.73 10.16
N ALA A 80 20.77 5.55 10.25
CA ALA A 80 20.05 4.29 10.36
C ALA A 80 19.24 4.20 11.67
N PHE A 81 19.82 4.66 12.78
CA PHE A 81 19.14 4.73 14.07
C PHE A 81 17.96 5.69 14.03
N TYR A 82 18.09 6.84 13.36
CA TYR A 82 16.99 7.79 13.20
C TYR A 82 15.77 7.14 12.53
N ILE A 83 15.98 6.47 11.40
CA ILE A 83 14.92 5.74 10.68
C ILE A 83 14.33 4.64 11.56
N LEU A 84 15.19 3.82 12.18
CA LEU A 84 14.74 2.72 13.02
C LEU A 84 13.92 3.22 14.23
N ASN A 85 14.36 4.29 14.87
CA ASN A 85 13.71 4.84 16.06
C ASN A 85 12.41 5.58 15.76
N GLN A 86 12.35 6.35 14.67
CA GLN A 86 11.17 7.14 14.32
C GLN A 86 10.07 6.30 13.67
N ASP A 87 10.45 5.46 12.71
CA ASP A 87 9.48 4.81 11.84
C ASP A 87 9.30 3.35 12.23
N GLN A 88 10.40 2.59 12.35
CA GLN A 88 10.33 1.12 12.45
C GLN A 88 10.08 0.59 13.87
N ALA A 89 10.46 1.33 14.91
CA ALA A 89 10.19 0.93 16.29
C ALA A 89 8.75 1.22 16.72
N SER A 90 8.11 2.24 16.11
CA SER A 90 6.79 2.73 16.52
C SER A 90 5.71 1.63 16.52
N PRO A 91 5.58 0.76 15.49
CA PRO A 91 4.61 -0.32 15.51
C PRO A 91 4.72 -1.27 16.71
N ILE A 92 5.93 -1.51 17.20
CA ILE A 92 6.18 -2.38 18.37
C ILE A 92 5.81 -1.65 19.65
N LEU A 93 6.28 -0.41 19.79
CA LEU A 93 6.10 0.37 21.01
C LEU A 93 4.64 0.81 21.24
N ARG A 94 3.82 0.80 20.20
CA ARG A 94 2.40 1.18 20.24
C ARG A 94 1.43 0.02 20.06
N ALA A 95 1.93 -1.20 19.87
CA ALA A 95 1.11 -2.37 19.60
C ALA A 95 0.02 -2.56 20.66
N ARG A 96 -1.18 -2.91 20.21
CA ARG A 96 -2.34 -3.22 21.04
C ARG A 96 -2.92 -4.56 20.63
N THR A 97 -3.68 -5.16 21.54
CA THR A 97 -4.46 -6.37 21.23
C THR A 97 -5.48 -6.15 20.13
N SER A 98 -6.00 -4.92 19.98
CA SER A 98 -6.91 -4.54 18.89
C SER A 98 -6.27 -4.65 17.50
N ASP A 99 -4.95 -4.66 17.41
CA ASP A 99 -4.25 -4.63 16.12
C ASP A 99 -4.18 -6.04 15.50
N ARG A 100 -4.54 -7.07 16.27
CA ARG A 100 -4.51 -8.49 15.85
C ARG A 100 -5.28 -8.73 14.55
N LEU A 101 -6.45 -8.13 14.38
CA LEU A 101 -7.27 -8.29 13.18
C LEU A 101 -6.49 -7.88 11.91
N VAL A 102 -5.93 -6.68 11.92
CA VAL A 102 -5.14 -6.17 10.79
C VAL A 102 -3.86 -6.96 10.61
N LEU A 103 -3.13 -7.23 11.70
CA LEU A 103 -1.87 -7.98 11.63
C LEU A 103 -2.08 -9.39 11.08
N ARG A 104 -3.22 -10.03 11.41
CA ARG A 104 -3.58 -11.35 10.90
C ARG A 104 -3.89 -11.32 9.40
N LEU A 105 -4.59 -10.30 8.93
CA LEU A 105 -4.79 -10.07 7.49
C LEU A 105 -3.46 -9.82 6.77
N LEU A 106 -2.58 -8.97 7.30
CA LEU A 106 -1.26 -8.69 6.71
C LEU A 106 -0.38 -9.93 6.67
N LEU A 107 -0.40 -10.75 7.72
CA LEU A 107 0.32 -12.02 7.75
C LEU A 107 -0.18 -12.93 6.63
N TRP A 108 -1.51 -13.10 6.51
CA TRP A 108 -2.11 -13.88 5.44
C TRP A 108 -1.67 -13.37 4.06
N LEU A 109 -1.81 -12.06 3.80
CA LEU A 109 -1.42 -11.42 2.54
C LEU A 109 0.01 -11.78 2.14
N HIS A 110 0.95 -11.60 3.07
CA HIS A 110 2.35 -11.88 2.82
C HIS A 110 2.59 -13.38 2.55
N THR A 111 1.95 -14.27 3.30
CA THR A 111 2.12 -15.73 3.11
C THR A 111 1.55 -16.28 1.81
N MET A 112 0.56 -15.62 1.22
CA MET A 112 -0.05 -16.04 -0.05
C MET A 112 0.85 -15.82 -1.28
N HIS A 113 1.97 -15.10 -1.15
CA HIS A 113 2.87 -14.83 -2.27
C HIS A 113 4.33 -15.17 -1.96
N HIS A 114 4.97 -15.89 -2.89
CA HIS A 114 6.27 -16.51 -2.69
C HIS A 114 7.42 -15.51 -2.45
N GLN A 115 7.34 -14.29 -3.00
CA GLN A 115 8.37 -13.25 -2.80
C GLN A 115 8.16 -12.42 -1.53
N THR A 116 6.96 -12.45 -0.93
CA THR A 116 6.60 -11.60 0.23
C THR A 116 6.47 -12.37 1.52
N LYS A 117 6.32 -13.70 1.48
CA LYS A 117 6.10 -14.57 2.65
C LYS A 117 7.11 -14.41 3.78
N ASP A 118 8.36 -14.06 3.43
CA ASP A 118 9.45 -13.89 4.39
C ASP A 118 9.69 -12.42 4.77
N ILE A 119 8.90 -11.49 4.22
CA ILE A 119 8.97 -10.06 4.55
C ILE A 119 8.09 -9.83 5.79
N PRO A 120 8.66 -9.49 6.95
CA PRO A 120 7.86 -9.15 8.12
C PRO A 120 7.04 -7.90 7.86
N ALA A 121 5.78 -7.89 8.33
CA ALA A 121 4.87 -6.78 8.21
C ALA A 121 4.48 -6.22 9.58
N ALA A 122 4.20 -4.93 9.61
CA ALA A 122 3.63 -4.25 10.76
C ALA A 122 2.56 -3.26 10.34
N VAL A 123 1.76 -2.82 11.30
CA VAL A 123 0.77 -1.76 11.12
C VAL A 123 1.17 -0.51 11.92
N GLY A 124 0.98 0.64 11.31
CA GLY A 124 1.11 1.96 11.92
C GLY A 124 -0.15 2.80 11.73
N ASP A 125 -0.26 3.88 12.52
CA ASP A 125 -1.34 4.85 12.38
C ASP A 125 -1.05 5.80 11.22
N GLY A 126 -2.00 5.97 10.30
CA GLY A 126 -1.85 6.90 9.17
C GLY A 126 -3.01 6.80 8.17
N GLU A 127 -2.87 7.43 7.02
CA GLU A 127 -3.76 7.16 5.88
C GLU A 127 -3.42 5.80 5.27
N PHE A 128 -4.38 5.17 4.60
CA PHE A 128 -4.14 3.94 3.84
C PHE A 128 -2.97 4.16 2.89
N SER A 129 -1.87 3.48 3.19
CA SER A 129 -0.61 3.56 2.46
C SER A 129 0.32 2.44 2.93
N ILE A 130 1.39 2.19 2.19
CA ILE A 130 2.44 1.27 2.57
C ILE A 130 3.82 1.89 2.43
N TRP A 131 4.67 1.64 3.41
CA TRP A 131 6.11 1.66 3.20
C TRP A 131 6.59 0.30 2.74
N ALA A 132 6.52 0.08 1.42
CA ALA A 132 6.90 -1.17 0.78
C ALA A 132 8.42 -1.38 0.82
N ILE A 133 9.02 -1.63 1.98
CA ILE A 133 10.44 -1.99 2.16
C ILE A 133 10.54 -3.32 2.92
N HIS A 134 11.75 -3.81 3.17
CA HIS A 134 11.96 -4.91 4.11
C HIS A 134 12.44 -4.34 5.45
N PRO A 135 11.69 -4.49 6.55
CA PRO A 135 10.33 -5.04 6.67
C PRO A 135 9.28 -4.02 6.20
N SER A 136 8.09 -4.47 5.84
CA SER A 136 7.03 -3.58 5.34
C SER A 136 6.22 -3.00 6.50
N ILE A 137 5.79 -1.74 6.35
CA ILE A 137 4.88 -1.07 7.29
C ILE A 137 3.66 -0.62 6.52
N TYR A 138 2.48 -1.08 6.94
CA TYR A 138 1.21 -0.64 6.41
C TYR A 138 0.61 0.40 7.34
N TYR A 139 0.00 1.42 6.77
CA TYR A 139 -0.66 2.48 7.52
C TYR A 139 -2.16 2.42 7.30
N THR A 140 -2.91 2.71 8.36
CA THR A 140 -4.36 2.76 8.30
C THR A 140 -4.90 3.60 9.47
N PRO A 141 -6.05 4.28 9.31
CA PRO A 141 -6.62 5.07 10.39
C PRO A 141 -6.96 4.21 11.61
N CYS A 142 -6.71 4.69 12.83
CA CYS A 142 -6.94 3.91 14.05
C CYS A 142 -8.37 3.36 14.19
N THR A 143 -9.37 4.07 13.64
CA THR A 143 -10.77 3.62 13.64
C THR A 143 -11.02 2.53 12.62
N ALA A 144 -10.34 2.56 11.47
CA ALA A 144 -10.47 1.56 10.43
C ALA A 144 -9.79 0.24 10.81
N GLN A 145 -8.76 0.27 11.66
CA GLN A 145 -8.08 -0.94 12.18
C GLN A 145 -8.99 -1.91 12.93
N ARG A 146 -10.15 -1.44 13.41
CA ARG A 146 -11.05 -2.21 14.28
C ARG A 146 -12.29 -2.74 13.58
N GLY A 147 -12.52 -2.34 12.34
CA GLY A 147 -13.67 -2.79 11.56
C GLY A 147 -13.22 -3.48 10.28
N LEU A 148 -14.12 -4.20 9.64
CA LEU A 148 -13.89 -5.01 8.46
C LEU A 148 -14.03 -4.19 7.17
N LEU A 149 -14.91 -3.19 7.12
CA LEU A 149 -15.30 -2.53 5.86
C LEU A 149 -14.13 -1.91 5.09
N ASN A 150 -13.13 -1.34 5.77
CA ASN A 150 -12.00 -0.66 5.11
C ASN A 150 -10.76 -1.54 4.94
N LEU A 151 -10.71 -2.72 5.55
CA LEU A 151 -9.56 -3.62 5.43
C LEU A 151 -9.28 -4.12 4.00
N PRO A 152 -10.27 -4.25 3.08
CA PRO A 152 -9.98 -4.59 1.70
C PRO A 152 -9.02 -3.62 1.00
N LEU A 153 -8.87 -2.38 1.49
CA LEU A 153 -7.91 -1.43 0.95
C LEU A 153 -6.46 -1.91 1.09
N PHE A 154 -6.16 -2.82 2.02
CA PHE A 154 -4.83 -3.43 2.11
C PHE A 154 -4.47 -4.30 0.90
N PHE A 155 -5.45 -4.81 0.14
CA PHE A 155 -5.18 -5.51 -1.12
C PHE A 155 -4.54 -4.56 -2.16
N HIS A 156 -5.00 -3.30 -2.20
CA HIS A 156 -4.37 -2.26 -3.02
C HIS A 156 -2.95 -1.96 -2.56
N GLU A 157 -2.76 -1.75 -1.25
CA GLU A 157 -1.44 -1.47 -0.67
C GLU A 157 -0.45 -2.62 -0.91
N PHE A 158 -0.94 -3.87 -0.87
CA PHE A 158 -0.12 -5.03 -1.21
C PHE A 158 0.32 -5.01 -2.68
N GLY A 159 -0.48 -4.44 -3.59
CA GLY A 159 -0.09 -4.18 -4.98
C GLY A 159 1.19 -3.34 -5.09
N HIS A 160 1.39 -2.32 -4.25
CA HIS A 160 2.64 -1.55 -4.26
C HIS A 160 3.85 -2.39 -3.84
N LEU A 161 3.67 -3.34 -2.91
CA LEU A 161 4.72 -4.27 -2.53
C LEU A 161 5.06 -5.21 -3.68
N LEU A 162 4.06 -5.78 -4.35
CA LEU A 162 4.25 -6.64 -5.53
C LEU A 162 4.95 -5.89 -6.67
N TYR A 163 4.52 -4.65 -6.97
CA TYR A 163 5.18 -3.81 -7.98
C TYR A 163 6.66 -3.63 -7.65
N ARG A 164 7.00 -3.40 -6.38
CA ARG A 164 8.40 -3.25 -5.97
C ARG A 164 9.21 -4.53 -6.12
N CYS A 165 8.62 -5.67 -5.79
CA CYS A 165 9.24 -6.98 -5.92
C CYS A 165 9.58 -7.31 -7.39
N HIS A 166 8.72 -6.88 -8.33
CA HIS A 166 8.88 -7.07 -9.78
C HIS A 166 9.27 -5.78 -10.52
N ARG A 167 9.96 -4.86 -9.85
CA ARG A 167 10.13 -3.48 -10.35
C ARG A 167 10.75 -3.40 -11.76
N PRO A 168 11.77 -4.18 -12.14
CA PRO A 168 12.33 -4.14 -13.50
C PRO A 168 11.29 -4.48 -14.57
N GLU A 169 10.56 -5.58 -14.39
CA GLU A 169 9.56 -6.11 -15.32
C GLU A 169 8.35 -5.15 -15.41
N MET A 170 7.88 -4.68 -14.25
CA MET A 170 6.76 -3.74 -14.17
C MET A 170 7.10 -2.40 -14.82
N ASN A 171 8.32 -1.88 -14.64
CA ASN A 171 8.75 -0.66 -15.33
C ASN A 171 8.83 -0.85 -16.86
N ALA A 172 9.19 -2.05 -17.34
CA ALA A 172 9.18 -2.34 -18.77
C ALA A 172 7.76 -2.27 -19.34
N LEU A 173 6.80 -2.92 -18.68
CA LEU A 173 5.38 -2.87 -19.05
C LEU A 173 4.81 -1.44 -19.02
N VAL A 174 5.19 -0.63 -18.02
CA VAL A 174 4.79 0.79 -17.96
C VAL A 174 5.37 1.59 -19.14
N ASN A 175 6.63 1.33 -19.54
CA ASN A 175 7.23 2.01 -20.68
C ASN A 175 6.53 1.65 -22.00
N GLU A 176 6.12 0.39 -22.16
CA GLU A 176 5.31 -0.07 -23.30
C GLU A 176 3.95 0.65 -23.33
N LEU A 177 3.23 0.67 -22.20
CA LEU A 177 1.97 1.40 -22.06
C LEU A 177 2.11 2.88 -22.43
N GLN A 178 3.17 3.55 -21.95
CA GLN A 178 3.47 4.94 -22.28
C GLN A 178 3.71 5.16 -23.78
N ALA A 179 4.38 4.21 -24.45
CA ALA A 179 4.59 4.27 -25.89
C ALA A 179 3.28 4.13 -26.67
N GLU A 180 2.40 3.21 -26.25
CA GLU A 180 1.08 3.02 -26.85
C GLU A 180 0.18 4.25 -26.69
N ILE A 181 0.09 4.79 -25.46
CA ILE A 181 -0.67 6.02 -25.20
C ILE A 181 -0.13 7.19 -26.02
N ARG A 182 1.20 7.34 -26.11
CA ARG A 182 1.81 8.38 -26.97
C ARG A 182 1.34 8.27 -28.42
N GLY A 183 1.21 7.04 -28.94
CA GLY A 183 0.69 6.76 -30.28
C GLY A 183 -0.80 7.07 -30.46
N LEU A 184 -1.60 6.95 -29.40
CA LEU A 184 -3.04 7.26 -29.41
C LEU A 184 -3.34 8.76 -29.24
N LEU A 185 -2.40 9.54 -28.70
CA LEU A 185 -2.52 10.99 -28.61
C LEU A 185 -2.44 11.63 -30.01
N PRO A 186 -3.30 12.63 -30.31
CA PRO A 186 -3.27 13.30 -31.59
C PRO A 186 -1.87 13.91 -31.85
N PRO A 187 -1.34 13.79 -33.09
CA PRO A 187 -0.04 14.37 -33.41
C PRO A 187 -0.10 15.89 -33.26
N ALA A 188 1.03 16.54 -32.91
CA ALA A 188 1.08 17.99 -33.00
C ALA A 188 0.80 18.43 -34.44
N VAL A 189 0.00 19.48 -34.58
CA VAL A 189 -0.26 20.07 -35.89
C VAL A 189 1.06 20.65 -36.36
N VAL A 190 1.63 20.12 -37.45
CA VAL A 190 2.91 20.58 -38.00
C VAL A 190 2.75 22.03 -38.47
N ARG A 191 3.12 22.96 -37.59
CA ARG A 191 3.35 24.37 -37.87
C ARG A 191 4.76 24.72 -37.44
N ASP A 192 5.44 25.55 -38.20
CA ASP A 192 6.87 25.84 -38.03
C ASP A 192 7.10 26.92 -36.95
N ASP A 193 6.61 26.68 -35.72
CA ASP A 193 6.61 27.69 -34.66
C ASP A 193 6.63 27.13 -33.23
N LYS A 194 6.69 28.06 -32.26
CA LYS A 194 6.65 27.83 -30.80
C LYS A 194 5.37 27.09 -30.34
N TYR A 195 4.32 27.07 -31.15
CA TYR A 195 3.06 26.41 -30.81
C TYR A 195 3.20 24.88 -30.89
N THR A 196 3.91 24.36 -31.90
CA THR A 196 4.23 22.92 -32.01
C THR A 196 5.03 22.43 -30.81
N ALA A 197 6.06 23.18 -30.39
CA ALA A 197 6.86 22.84 -29.21
C ALA A 197 6.02 22.83 -27.91
N ALA A 198 5.07 23.76 -27.77
CA ALA A 198 4.17 23.80 -26.63
C ALA A 198 3.16 22.64 -26.62
N GLN A 199 2.69 22.20 -27.80
CA GLN A 199 1.82 21.03 -27.93
C GLN A 199 2.56 19.73 -27.59
N GLU A 200 3.78 19.54 -28.10
CA GLU A 200 4.59 18.37 -27.78
C GLU A 200 4.89 18.29 -26.28
N ARG A 201 5.25 19.41 -25.64
CA ARG A 201 5.44 19.45 -24.19
C ARG A 201 4.18 19.04 -23.41
N LYS A 202 2.99 19.42 -23.88
CA LYS A 202 1.73 18.97 -23.25
C LYS A 202 1.53 17.47 -23.40
N ARG A 203 1.85 16.90 -24.57
CA ARG A 203 1.77 15.46 -24.81
C ARG A 203 2.76 14.70 -23.92
N GLU A 204 3.99 15.20 -23.79
CA GLU A 204 5.01 14.62 -22.89
C GLU A 204 4.52 14.57 -21.45
N VAL A 205 3.95 15.67 -20.93
CA VAL A 205 3.40 15.71 -19.57
C VAL A 205 2.30 14.66 -19.37
N VAL A 206 1.41 14.48 -20.36
CA VAL A 206 0.38 13.42 -20.29
C VAL A 206 1.03 12.04 -20.23
N VAL A 207 1.96 11.74 -21.14
CA VAL A 207 2.62 10.43 -21.19
C VAL A 207 3.41 10.15 -19.91
N GLU A 208 4.13 11.12 -19.38
CA GLU A 208 4.89 10.98 -18.13
C GLU A 208 4.00 10.64 -16.93
N LYS A 209 2.76 11.15 -16.87
CA LYS A 209 1.82 10.80 -15.80
C LYS A 209 1.44 9.34 -15.74
N TRP A 210 1.43 8.67 -16.88
CA TRP A 210 1.11 7.26 -16.95
C TRP A 210 2.11 6.38 -16.20
N TYR A 211 3.31 6.86 -15.86
CA TYR A 211 4.22 6.11 -14.99
C TYR A 211 3.64 5.86 -13.60
N ALA A 212 3.12 6.92 -12.96
CA ALA A 212 2.52 6.82 -11.63
C ALA A 212 1.09 6.27 -11.71
N TRP A 213 0.32 6.67 -12.72
CA TRP A 213 -1.08 6.22 -12.84
C TRP A 213 -1.18 4.73 -13.15
N ALA A 214 -0.30 4.18 -13.99
CA ALA A 214 -0.28 2.73 -14.25
C ALA A 214 -0.01 1.92 -12.98
N GLN A 215 0.85 2.41 -12.08
CA GLN A 215 1.09 1.78 -10.78
C GLN A 215 -0.19 1.74 -9.94
N GLU A 216 -0.92 2.85 -9.87
CA GLU A 216 -2.18 2.94 -9.12
C GLU A 216 -3.26 2.02 -9.70
N PHE A 217 -3.43 2.01 -11.02
CA PHE A 217 -4.38 1.13 -11.70
C PHE A 217 -4.01 -0.35 -11.55
N PHE A 218 -2.72 -0.68 -11.54
CA PHE A 218 -2.24 -2.02 -11.20
C PHE A 218 -2.61 -2.39 -9.76
N CYS A 219 -2.37 -1.49 -8.81
CA CYS A 219 -2.73 -1.74 -7.41
C CYS A 219 -4.24 -1.90 -7.23
N ASP A 220 -5.08 -1.17 -7.98
CA ASP A 220 -6.53 -1.39 -8.01
C ASP A 220 -6.90 -2.76 -8.59
N ALA A 221 -6.22 -3.17 -9.66
CA ALA A 221 -6.42 -4.48 -10.27
C ALA A 221 -6.05 -5.61 -9.31
N VAL A 222 -4.92 -5.49 -8.59
CA VAL A 222 -4.54 -6.41 -7.50
C VAL A 222 -5.59 -6.38 -6.39
N GLY A 223 -6.02 -5.18 -6.00
CA GLY A 223 -7.06 -4.97 -5.00
C GLY A 223 -8.31 -5.80 -5.29
N PHE A 224 -8.79 -5.71 -6.53
CA PHE A 224 -9.97 -6.44 -6.97
C PHE A 224 -9.70 -7.93 -7.15
N MET A 225 -8.55 -8.30 -7.71
CA MET A 225 -8.17 -9.71 -7.94
C MET A 225 -8.08 -10.50 -6.63
N MET A 226 -7.61 -9.88 -5.56
CA MET A 226 -7.51 -10.53 -4.25
C MET A 226 -8.78 -10.39 -3.41
N GLY A 227 -9.43 -9.24 -3.42
CA GLY A 227 -10.54 -8.91 -2.52
C GLY A 227 -11.94 -9.11 -3.10
N GLY A 228 -12.06 -9.21 -4.43
CA GLY A 228 -13.35 -9.27 -5.12
C GLY A 228 -14.23 -8.07 -4.81
N ASN A 229 -15.52 -8.35 -4.55
CA ASN A 229 -16.55 -7.32 -4.34
C ASN A 229 -16.23 -6.43 -3.12
N SER A 230 -15.66 -7.01 -2.06
CA SER A 230 -15.28 -6.27 -0.86
C SER A 230 -14.32 -5.11 -1.14
N PHE A 231 -13.34 -5.32 -2.04
CA PHE A 231 -12.42 -4.27 -2.45
C PHE A 231 -13.15 -3.17 -3.22
N ALA A 232 -13.94 -3.55 -4.21
CA ALA A 232 -14.69 -2.60 -5.02
C ALA A 232 -15.57 -1.67 -4.18
N TYR A 233 -16.31 -2.24 -3.22
CA TYR A 233 -17.16 -1.45 -2.33
C TYR A 233 -16.36 -0.61 -1.32
N ALA A 234 -15.28 -1.15 -0.74
CA ALA A 234 -14.41 -0.39 0.16
C ALA A 234 -13.77 0.80 -0.52
N PHE A 235 -13.17 0.58 -1.68
CA PHE A 235 -12.55 1.62 -2.49
C PHE A 235 -13.55 2.72 -2.86
N SER A 236 -14.73 2.32 -3.36
CA SER A 236 -15.81 3.24 -3.70
C SER A 236 -16.31 4.05 -2.50
N MET A 237 -16.63 3.39 -1.38
CA MET A 237 -17.17 4.04 -0.19
C MET A 237 -16.17 4.99 0.45
N TYR A 238 -14.91 4.56 0.59
CA TYR A 238 -13.85 5.33 1.24
C TYR A 238 -13.58 6.65 0.50
N LEU A 239 -13.59 6.63 -0.84
CA LEU A 239 -13.22 7.79 -1.65
C LEU A 239 -14.41 8.67 -2.03
N ARG A 240 -15.61 8.12 -2.28
CA ARG A 240 -16.76 8.93 -2.76
C ARG A 240 -17.16 10.06 -1.80
N ILE A 241 -16.89 9.90 -0.50
CA ILE A 241 -17.23 10.89 0.52
C ILE A 241 -16.22 12.04 0.63
N LEU A 242 -15.07 11.96 -0.06
CA LEU A 242 -13.99 12.95 0.03
C LEU A 242 -14.17 14.16 -0.90
N GLY A 243 -15.29 14.22 -1.63
CA GLY A 243 -15.76 15.42 -2.35
C GLY A 243 -15.24 15.57 -3.78
N LYS A 244 -15.42 16.78 -4.33
CA LYS A 244 -15.24 17.08 -5.77
C LYS A 244 -13.88 16.68 -6.37
N PRO A 245 -12.73 16.79 -5.68
CA PRO A 245 -11.43 16.40 -6.24
C PRO A 245 -11.34 14.92 -6.67
N GLN A 246 -12.19 14.05 -6.12
CA GLN A 246 -12.25 12.63 -6.49
C GLN A 246 -12.91 12.40 -7.87
N TYR A 247 -13.70 13.38 -8.32
CA TYR A 247 -14.45 13.33 -9.58
C TYR A 247 -13.81 14.19 -10.67
N HIS A 248 -13.12 15.28 -10.30
CA HIS A 248 -12.53 16.19 -11.28
C HIS A 248 -11.40 17.02 -10.67
N LEU A 249 -10.36 17.27 -11.49
CA LEU A 249 -9.25 18.15 -11.20
C LEU A 249 -9.02 19.09 -12.38
N SER A 250 -8.57 20.33 -12.10
CA SER A 250 -8.13 21.23 -13.17
C SER A 250 -6.90 20.68 -13.88
N ILE A 251 -6.64 21.15 -15.11
CA ILE A 251 -5.47 20.74 -15.89
C ILE A 251 -4.14 20.96 -15.14
N GLU A 252 -4.00 22.04 -14.39
CA GLU A 252 -2.79 22.31 -13.59
C GLU A 252 -2.63 21.33 -12.45
N ASN A 253 -3.73 20.94 -11.81
CA ASN A 253 -3.73 19.99 -10.71
C ASN A 253 -3.49 18.57 -11.23
N LEU A 254 -4.08 18.18 -12.37
CA LEU A 254 -3.77 16.91 -13.04
C LEU A 254 -2.30 16.79 -13.40
N ALA A 255 -1.72 17.85 -13.98
CA ALA A 255 -0.31 17.91 -14.31
C ALA A 255 0.63 17.80 -13.08
N ARG A 256 0.12 18.01 -11.86
CA ARG A 256 0.88 17.90 -10.60
C ARG A 256 0.50 16.70 -9.74
N SER A 257 -0.63 16.05 -10.04
CA SER A 257 -1.13 14.92 -9.25
C SER A 257 -0.18 13.73 -9.36
N SER A 258 0.03 13.04 -8.23
CA SER A 258 0.68 11.73 -8.17
C SER A 258 -0.30 10.59 -8.46
N HIS A 259 -1.60 10.81 -8.26
CA HIS A 259 -2.66 9.80 -8.44
C HIS A 259 -3.59 10.18 -9.61
N PRO A 260 -4.17 9.19 -10.30
CA PRO A 260 -5.27 9.44 -11.23
C PRO A 260 -6.50 9.97 -10.48
N VAL A 261 -7.38 10.67 -11.21
CA VAL A 261 -8.68 11.03 -10.65
C VAL A 261 -9.42 9.75 -10.32
N THR A 262 -9.97 9.66 -9.11
CA THR A 262 -10.59 8.43 -8.61
C THR A 262 -11.73 7.95 -9.49
N TRP A 263 -12.51 8.85 -10.09
CA TRP A 263 -13.57 8.45 -11.01
C TRP A 263 -13.06 7.64 -12.23
N ILE A 264 -11.87 7.96 -12.76
CA ILE A 264 -11.20 7.15 -13.79
C ILE A 264 -10.87 5.75 -13.25
N ARG A 265 -10.35 5.68 -12.02
CA ARG A 265 -10.03 4.39 -11.34
C ARG A 265 -11.28 3.52 -11.22
N ILE A 266 -12.43 4.13 -10.90
CA ILE A 266 -13.72 3.45 -10.81
C ILE A 266 -14.18 2.92 -12.16
N HIS A 267 -14.03 3.68 -13.25
CA HIS A 267 -14.37 3.18 -14.60
C HIS A 267 -13.52 1.97 -14.99
N LEU A 268 -12.21 2.00 -14.72
CA LEU A 268 -11.31 0.88 -14.99
C LEU A 268 -11.64 -0.35 -14.12
N LEU A 269 -11.97 -0.13 -12.85
CA LEU A 269 -12.38 -1.18 -11.93
C LEU A 269 -13.72 -1.81 -12.34
N ALA A 270 -14.70 -1.00 -12.72
CA ALA A 270 -16.00 -1.47 -13.21
C ALA A 270 -15.88 -2.24 -14.53
N ASP A 271 -15.03 -1.79 -15.47
CA ASP A 271 -14.75 -2.52 -16.70
C ASP A 271 -14.07 -3.87 -16.41
N ARG A 272 -13.12 -3.92 -15.47
CA ARG A 272 -12.48 -5.16 -15.04
C ARG A 272 -13.49 -6.13 -14.41
N ALA A 273 -14.33 -5.66 -13.49
CA ALA A 273 -15.38 -6.45 -12.87
C ALA A 273 -16.31 -7.09 -13.92
N ARG A 274 -16.72 -6.31 -14.93
CA ARG A 274 -17.53 -6.79 -16.06
C ARG A 274 -16.81 -7.87 -16.87
N ARG A 275 -15.53 -7.67 -17.20
CA ARG A 275 -14.75 -8.64 -17.99
C ARG A 275 -14.61 -10.02 -17.34
N ILE A 276 -14.64 -10.08 -16.01
CA ILE A 276 -14.54 -11.34 -15.26
C ILE A 276 -15.89 -11.84 -14.71
N GLY A 277 -17.03 -11.26 -15.16
CA GLY A 277 -18.38 -11.78 -14.88
C GLY A 277 -19.08 -11.23 -13.62
N TYR A 278 -18.66 -10.08 -13.10
CA TYR A 278 -19.32 -9.38 -11.98
C TYR A 278 -20.06 -8.14 -12.46
N GLU A 279 -21.02 -8.31 -13.38
CA GLU A 279 -21.82 -7.23 -13.97
C GLU A 279 -22.57 -6.40 -12.92
N GLY A 280 -23.07 -7.03 -11.86
CA GLY A 280 -23.78 -6.34 -10.78
C GLY A 280 -22.90 -5.29 -10.10
N VAL A 281 -21.71 -5.69 -9.68
CA VAL A 281 -20.72 -4.79 -9.05
C VAL A 281 -20.30 -3.68 -10.01
N SER A 282 -20.07 -4.02 -11.28
CA SER A 282 -19.72 -3.04 -12.33
C SER A 282 -20.79 -1.95 -12.46
N THR A 283 -22.06 -2.37 -12.56
CA THR A 283 -23.21 -1.47 -12.70
C THR A 283 -23.38 -0.59 -11.46
N ASP A 284 -23.34 -1.20 -10.27
CA ASP A 284 -23.51 -0.48 -9.00
C ASP A 284 -22.44 0.60 -8.79
N LEU A 285 -21.19 0.31 -9.14
CA LEU A 285 -20.09 1.28 -9.08
C LEU A 285 -20.34 2.48 -10.00
N GLU A 286 -20.62 2.22 -11.28
CA GLU A 286 -20.82 3.26 -12.29
C GLU A 286 -22.04 4.13 -11.96
N GLU A 287 -23.16 3.52 -11.57
CA GLU A 287 -24.38 4.23 -11.21
C GLU A 287 -24.18 5.11 -9.97
N THR A 288 -23.59 4.54 -8.91
CA THR A 288 -23.37 5.29 -7.65
C THR A 288 -22.48 6.52 -7.89
N TRP A 289 -21.38 6.35 -8.62
CA TRP A 289 -20.46 7.46 -8.89
C TRP A 289 -21.07 8.50 -9.82
N SER A 290 -21.83 8.08 -10.84
CA SER A 290 -22.55 8.99 -11.73
C SER A 290 -23.60 9.83 -10.99
N GLN A 291 -24.34 9.23 -10.05
CA GLN A 291 -25.31 9.94 -9.22
C GLN A 291 -24.67 11.03 -8.35
N VAL A 292 -23.53 10.73 -7.72
CA VAL A 292 -22.80 11.72 -6.91
C VAL A 292 -22.21 12.82 -7.80
N ALA A 293 -21.60 12.46 -8.94
CA ALA A 293 -21.07 13.43 -9.89
C ALA A 293 -22.16 14.40 -10.40
N ALA A 294 -23.34 13.88 -10.72
CA ALA A 294 -24.50 14.68 -11.12
C ALA A 294 -24.95 15.63 -10.01
N THR A 295 -24.98 15.14 -8.76
CA THR A 295 -25.31 15.96 -7.58
C THR A 295 -24.30 17.10 -7.36
N LEU A 296 -23.02 16.84 -7.64
CA LEU A 296 -21.94 17.83 -7.54
C LEU A 296 -21.82 18.74 -8.77
N GLY A 297 -22.64 18.51 -9.81
CA GLY A 297 -22.56 19.22 -11.09
C GLY A 297 -21.20 19.05 -11.79
N VAL A 298 -20.57 17.88 -11.64
CA VAL A 298 -19.31 17.57 -12.32
C VAL A 298 -19.61 17.09 -13.74
N VAL A 299 -18.87 17.65 -14.70
CA VAL A 299 -18.80 17.15 -16.07
C VAL A 299 -17.44 16.50 -16.23
N GLU A 300 -17.43 15.30 -16.77
CA GLU A 300 -16.20 14.52 -16.97
C GLU A 300 -15.35 15.12 -18.10
N ASP A 301 -14.18 15.63 -17.75
CA ASP A 301 -13.14 16.10 -18.67
C ASP A 301 -11.77 15.97 -17.99
N TYR A 302 -10.85 15.31 -18.70
CA TYR A 302 -9.49 15.04 -18.22
C TYR A 302 -8.43 15.67 -19.12
N TYR A 303 -8.79 16.59 -20.03
CA TYR A 303 -7.85 17.37 -20.84
C TYR A 303 -6.82 16.53 -21.62
N GLY A 304 -7.22 15.33 -22.04
CA GLY A 304 -6.37 14.38 -22.76
C GLY A 304 -5.44 13.53 -21.88
N PHE A 305 -5.45 13.71 -20.54
CA PHE A 305 -4.77 12.80 -19.62
C PHE A 305 -5.41 11.39 -19.62
N TYR A 306 -6.71 11.33 -19.90
CA TYR A 306 -7.46 10.10 -20.15
C TYR A 306 -8.44 10.29 -21.31
N ASP A 307 -8.67 9.23 -22.06
CA ASP A 307 -9.62 9.11 -23.17
C ASP A 307 -10.11 7.65 -23.18
N SER A 308 -11.39 7.41 -23.49
CA SER A 308 -11.98 6.06 -23.47
C SER A 308 -11.29 5.10 -24.45
N LYS A 309 -10.64 5.60 -25.51
CA LYS A 309 -9.83 4.76 -26.42
C LYS A 309 -8.60 4.16 -25.73
N PHE A 310 -8.15 4.71 -24.60
CA PHE A 310 -7.04 4.14 -23.83
C PHE A 310 -7.46 2.89 -23.05
N LEU A 311 -8.77 2.70 -22.80
CA LEU A 311 -9.25 1.63 -21.93
C LEU A 311 -8.74 0.25 -22.34
N PHE A 312 -8.76 -0.08 -23.64
CA PHE A 312 -8.28 -1.37 -24.12
C PHE A 312 -6.80 -1.60 -23.82
N VAL A 313 -5.93 -0.64 -24.19
CA VAL A 313 -4.48 -0.77 -23.98
C VAL A 313 -4.11 -0.76 -22.49
N ILE A 314 -4.85 -0.02 -21.67
CA ILE A 314 -4.64 -0.04 -20.21
C ILE A 314 -4.97 -1.43 -19.67
N GLN A 315 -6.16 -1.97 -19.98
CA GLN A 315 -6.55 -3.28 -19.45
C GLN A 315 -5.62 -4.41 -19.90
N ASP A 316 -5.20 -4.40 -21.17
CA ASP A 316 -4.23 -5.36 -21.71
C ASP A 316 -2.91 -5.31 -20.93
N LYS A 317 -2.34 -4.11 -20.71
CA LYS A 317 -1.11 -3.97 -19.92
C LYS A 317 -1.31 -4.32 -18.44
N LEU A 318 -2.48 -4.05 -17.88
CA LEU A 318 -2.79 -4.48 -16.51
C LEU A 318 -2.87 -6.01 -16.39
N ASP A 319 -3.39 -6.71 -17.41
CA ASP A 319 -3.42 -8.17 -17.43
C ASP A 319 -2.01 -8.77 -17.51
N ASP A 320 -1.09 -8.14 -18.28
CA ASP A 320 0.33 -8.51 -18.28
C ASP A 320 0.98 -8.29 -16.90
N MET A 321 0.71 -7.16 -16.26
CA MET A 321 1.22 -6.85 -14.91
C MET A 321 0.71 -7.82 -13.84
N LEU A 322 -0.57 -8.21 -13.92
CA LEU A 322 -1.15 -9.24 -13.05
C LEU A 322 -0.52 -10.61 -13.31
N THR A 323 -0.25 -10.94 -14.57
CA THR A 323 0.44 -12.18 -14.95
C THR A 323 1.86 -12.23 -14.37
N GLU A 324 2.61 -11.13 -14.48
CA GLU A 324 3.98 -11.01 -13.95
C GLU A 324 4.01 -11.16 -12.42
N THR A 325 3.09 -10.50 -11.72
CA THR A 325 3.09 -10.45 -10.26
C THR A 325 2.30 -11.58 -9.59
N SER A 326 1.46 -12.29 -10.34
CA SER A 326 0.66 -13.43 -9.89
C SER A 326 0.04 -13.25 -8.48
N PRO A 327 -0.74 -12.18 -8.22
CA PRO A 327 -1.43 -12.02 -6.95
C PRO A 327 -2.41 -13.17 -6.72
N ARG A 328 -2.68 -13.51 -5.46
CA ARG A 328 -3.61 -14.61 -5.13
C ARG A 328 -5.03 -14.21 -5.48
N GLU A 329 -5.60 -14.86 -6.50
CA GLU A 329 -6.98 -14.66 -6.90
C GLU A 329 -7.95 -15.09 -5.79
N PHE A 330 -9.06 -14.37 -5.62
CA PHE A 330 -10.16 -14.84 -4.79
C PHE A 330 -10.81 -16.08 -5.39
N GLN A 331 -11.39 -16.93 -4.55
CA GLN A 331 -12.17 -18.09 -4.99
C GLN A 331 -13.67 -17.77 -5.00
N GLU A 332 -14.42 -18.38 -5.90
CA GLU A 332 -15.88 -18.19 -5.98
C GLU A 332 -16.60 -18.55 -4.66
N SER A 333 -16.07 -19.53 -3.91
CA SER A 333 -16.55 -19.89 -2.57
C SER A 333 -16.41 -18.75 -1.54
N GLU A 334 -15.43 -17.85 -1.71
CA GLU A 334 -15.16 -16.75 -0.78
C GLU A 334 -16.07 -15.54 -1.02
N ILE A 335 -16.68 -15.47 -2.20
CA ILE A 335 -17.55 -14.34 -2.60
C ILE A 335 -19.02 -14.75 -2.70
N SER A 336 -19.30 -16.04 -2.84
CA SER A 336 -20.68 -16.56 -2.98
C SER A 336 -21.46 -16.57 -1.67
N ASN A 337 -20.80 -16.33 -0.53
CA ASN A 337 -21.40 -16.13 0.80
C ASN A 337 -22.36 -17.25 1.27
N GLN A 338 -22.17 -18.49 0.79
CA GLN A 338 -23.13 -19.57 1.02
C GLN A 338 -22.93 -20.36 2.32
N GLU A 339 -21.73 -20.35 2.92
CA GLU A 339 -21.45 -21.14 4.13
C GLU A 339 -20.69 -20.34 5.21
N GLU A 340 -21.16 -20.41 6.47
CA GLU A 340 -20.46 -19.84 7.63
C GLU A 340 -19.07 -20.45 7.87
N SER A 341 -18.83 -21.67 7.36
CA SER A 341 -17.56 -22.41 7.41
C SER A 341 -16.41 -21.70 6.68
N THR A 342 -16.72 -20.73 5.81
CA THR A 342 -15.76 -20.00 4.96
C THR A 342 -15.14 -18.77 5.64
N LEU A 343 -15.62 -18.36 6.81
CA LEU A 343 -15.11 -17.19 7.55
C LEU A 343 -13.68 -17.37 8.09
N THR A 344 -13.04 -18.51 7.85
CA THR A 344 -11.61 -18.73 8.12
C THR A 344 -10.72 -18.01 7.11
N SER A 345 -11.21 -17.71 5.91
CA SER A 345 -10.51 -16.88 4.93
C SER A 345 -10.76 -15.39 5.19
N PRO A 346 -9.72 -14.52 5.20
CA PRO A 346 -9.92 -13.08 5.28
C PRO A 346 -10.76 -12.55 4.11
N VAL A 347 -10.60 -13.10 2.91
CA VAL A 347 -11.36 -12.64 1.74
C VAL A 347 -12.84 -12.93 1.91
N ALA A 348 -13.19 -14.12 2.42
CA ALA A 348 -14.58 -14.48 2.69
C ALA A 348 -15.19 -13.62 3.80
N LEU A 349 -14.45 -13.41 4.90
CA LEU A 349 -14.87 -12.53 6.00
C LEU A 349 -15.19 -11.11 5.50
N LEU A 350 -14.31 -10.55 4.67
CA LEU A 350 -14.47 -9.19 4.17
C LEU A 350 -15.61 -9.06 3.15
N ASN A 351 -15.80 -10.04 2.26
CA ASN A 351 -16.96 -10.04 1.35
C ASN A 351 -18.27 -10.20 2.10
N ARG A 352 -18.31 -11.07 3.13
CA ARG A 352 -19.47 -11.23 3.99
C ARG A 352 -19.78 -9.96 4.77
N ALA A 353 -18.76 -9.25 5.25
CA ALA A 353 -18.92 -7.98 5.94
C ALA A 353 -19.59 -6.93 5.07
N TRP A 354 -19.16 -6.80 3.82
CA TRP A 354 -19.78 -5.86 2.87
C TRP A 354 -21.22 -6.25 2.54
N GLN A 355 -21.49 -7.53 2.34
CA GLN A 355 -22.86 -8.00 2.12
C GLN A 355 -23.76 -7.65 3.31
N LYS A 356 -23.32 -7.96 4.53
CA LYS A 356 -24.07 -7.68 5.76
C LYS A 356 -24.34 -6.19 5.94
N PHE A 357 -23.34 -5.35 5.70
CA PHE A 357 -23.50 -3.91 5.79
C PHE A 357 -24.49 -3.36 4.76
N ILE A 358 -24.52 -3.91 3.55
CA ILE A 358 -25.47 -3.49 2.50
C ILE A 358 -26.89 -3.98 2.81
N GLU A 359 -27.05 -5.22 3.26
CA GLU A 359 -28.35 -5.83 3.55
C GLU A 359 -29.01 -5.27 4.83
N ASP A 360 -28.21 -5.04 5.88
CA ASP A 360 -28.68 -4.57 7.18
C ASP A 360 -27.61 -3.66 7.86
N PRO A 361 -27.56 -2.37 7.50
CA PRO A 361 -26.61 -1.43 8.10
C PRO A 361 -26.78 -1.24 9.61
N ASP A 362 -28.02 -1.34 10.11
CA ASP A 362 -28.34 -1.11 11.53
C ASP A 362 -27.87 -2.29 12.39
N GLY A 363 -28.04 -3.53 11.90
CA GLY A 363 -27.56 -4.75 12.57
C GLY A 363 -26.08 -5.09 12.33
N TYR A 364 -25.42 -4.41 11.39
CA TYR A 364 -24.04 -4.73 10.99
C TYR A 364 -23.05 -4.78 12.15
N ARG A 365 -23.14 -3.82 13.07
CA ARG A 365 -22.14 -3.69 14.14
C ARG A 365 -22.11 -4.89 15.08
N GLU A 366 -23.27 -5.37 15.51
CA GLU A 366 -23.36 -6.54 16.40
C GLU A 366 -22.78 -7.78 15.70
N TRP A 367 -23.10 -7.96 14.42
CA TRP A 367 -22.54 -9.04 13.61
C TRP A 367 -21.01 -8.92 13.41
N GLU A 368 -20.49 -7.70 13.18
CA GLU A 368 -19.06 -7.45 12.97
C GLU A 368 -18.24 -7.82 14.21
N GLU A 369 -18.72 -7.44 15.39
CA GLU A 369 -18.06 -7.73 16.67
C GLU A 369 -17.94 -9.26 16.88
N ASP A 370 -19.02 -10.02 16.67
CA ASP A 370 -19.03 -11.49 16.76
C ASP A 370 -18.14 -12.15 15.70
N ALA A 371 -18.17 -11.65 14.46
CA ALA A 371 -17.40 -12.21 13.34
C ALA A 371 -15.89 -12.01 13.54
N ILE A 372 -15.47 -10.86 14.07
CA ILE A 372 -14.06 -10.59 14.39
C ILE A 372 -13.58 -11.50 15.53
N GLU A 373 -14.38 -11.68 16.58
CA GLU A 373 -14.02 -12.57 17.69
C GLU A 373 -13.81 -14.00 17.18
N HIS A 374 -14.78 -14.52 16.41
CA HIS A 374 -14.69 -15.84 15.80
C HIS A 374 -13.45 -16.00 14.91
N PHE A 375 -13.15 -15.00 14.07
CA PHE A 375 -11.98 -15.01 13.20
C PHE A 375 -10.65 -15.00 13.99
N LEU A 376 -10.60 -14.30 15.11
CA LEU A 376 -9.40 -14.20 15.95
C LEU A 376 -9.17 -15.43 16.83
N ASP A 377 -10.21 -16.22 17.09
CA ASP A 377 -10.16 -17.46 17.88
C ASP A 377 -9.64 -18.68 17.08
N VAL A 378 -9.69 -18.64 15.75
CA VAL A 378 -9.08 -19.68 14.91
C VAL A 378 -7.58 -19.73 15.18
N ASP A 379 -6.98 -20.92 15.31
CA ASP A 379 -5.53 -21.05 15.49
C ASP A 379 -4.75 -20.54 14.27
N LEU A 380 -3.67 -19.78 14.50
CA LEU A 380 -2.80 -19.22 13.45
C LEU A 380 -2.23 -20.30 12.51
N GLY A 381 -1.94 -21.50 13.03
CA GLY A 381 -1.41 -22.61 12.23
C GLY A 381 -2.40 -23.17 11.21
N THR A 382 -3.70 -23.15 11.52
CA THR A 382 -4.78 -23.59 10.62
C THR A 382 -5.15 -22.52 9.59
N PHE A 383 -4.81 -21.27 9.88
CA PHE A 383 -5.15 -20.10 9.07
C PHE A 383 -4.17 -19.84 7.92
N LEU A 384 -2.95 -20.36 8.01
CA LEU A 384 -1.88 -20.17 7.01
C LEU A 384 -1.73 -21.36 6.04
N THR A 385 -2.55 -22.40 6.19
CA THR A 385 -2.65 -23.56 5.30
C THR A 385 -3.83 -23.40 4.37
#